data_AF-A0A439TWZ6-F1
#
_entry.id   AF-A0A439TWZ6-F1
#
_cell.length_a   1.000
_cell.length_b   1.000
_cell.length_c   1.000
_cell.angle_alpha   90.00
_cell.angle_beta   90.00
_cell.angle_gamma   90.00
#
_symmetry.space_group_name_H-M   'P 1'
#
loop_
_entity.id
_entity.type
_entity.pdbx_description
1 polymer ?
#
loop_
_entity_poly.entity_id
_entity_poly.type
_entity_poly.pdbx_seq_one_letter_code
_entity_poly.pdbx_strand_id
1 'polypeptide(L)' 'MTKLEQIERSIAALSPKELEAFAKWFEAFRADDMWDMQIEADAKAGRLDKLAERALAEVRAGRTRPL' A
#
# COMPACT_ATOMS: atom_id res chain seq x y z
N MET A 1 9.03 -4.75 28.16
CA MET A 1 9.50 -4.80 26.76
C MET A 1 8.39 -5.42 25.94
N THR A 2 7.83 -4.66 25.00
CA THR A 2 6.73 -5.10 24.15
C THR A 2 7.24 -5.89 22.95
N LYS A 3 6.34 -6.65 22.31
CA LYS A 3 6.65 -7.35 21.05
C LYS A 3 7.12 -6.38 19.96
N LEU A 4 6.57 -5.17 19.92
CA LEU A 4 6.94 -4.14 18.95
C LEU A 4 8.38 -3.65 19.18
N GLU A 5 8.74 -3.31 20.41
CA GLU A 5 10.10 -2.86 20.75
C GLU A 5 11.17 -3.92 20.43
N GLN A 6 10.84 -5.21 20.53
CA GLN A 6 11.75 -6.28 20.14
C GLN A 6 11.96 -6.34 18.62
N ILE A 7 10.90 -6.13 17.84
CA ILE A 7 10.97 -6.11 16.38
C ILE A 7 11.81 -4.91 15.92
N GLU A 8 11.57 -3.72 16.49
CA GLU A 8 12.34 -2.51 16.16
C GLU A 8 13.83 -2.69 16.42
N ARG A 9 14.20 -3.25 17.58
CA ARG A 9 15.61 -3.55 17.88
C ARG A 9 16.21 -4.59 16.95
N SER A 10 15.43 -5.61 16.56
CA SER A 10 15.90 -6.65 15.64
C SER A 10 16.15 -6.08 14.25
N ILE A 11 15.27 -5.20 13.76
CA ILE A 11 15.44 -4.50 12.49
C ILE A 11 16.64 -3.55 12.54
N ALA A 12 16.82 -2.81 13.65
CA ALA A 12 17.95 -1.91 13.82
C ALA A 12 19.31 -2.63 13.89
N ALA A 13 19.33 -3.91 14.26
CA ALA A 13 20.53 -4.74 14.32
C ALA A 13 20.89 -5.41 12.98
N LEU A 14 20.05 -5.27 11.94
CA LEU A 14 20.31 -5.86 10.63
C LEU A 14 21.51 -5.21 9.94
N SER A 15 22.29 -6.02 9.23
CA SER A 15 23.28 -5.49 8.29
C SER A 15 22.59 -4.78 7.11
N PRO A 16 23.29 -3.90 6.37
CA PRO A 16 22.70 -3.20 5.22
C PRO A 16 22.08 -4.14 4.18
N LYS A 17 22.67 -5.32 3.97
CA LYS A 17 22.18 -6.33 3.03
C LYS A 17 20.90 -7.01 3.52
N GLU A 18 20.82 -7.29 4.82
CA GLU A 18 19.63 -7.86 5.43
C GLU A 18 18.49 -6.84 5.52
N LEU A 19 18.82 -5.56 5.75
CA LEU A 19 17.85 -4.47 5.71
C LEU A 19 17.25 -4.30 4.31
N GLU A 20 18.06 -4.41 3.25
CA GLU A 20 17.56 -4.38 1.87
C GLU A 20 16.62 -5.57 1.58
N ALA A 21 16.99 -6.77 2.03
CA ALA A 21 16.15 -7.95 1.89
C ALA A 21 14.83 -7.81 2.68
N PHE A 22 14.90 -7.28 3.90
CA PHE A 22 13.73 -6.98 4.72
C PHE A 22 12.83 -5.95 4.05
N ALA A 23 13.39 -4.86 3.50
CA ALA A 23 12.62 -3.84 2.80
C ALA A 23 11.85 -4.42 1.61
N LYS A 24 12.50 -5.22 0.77
CA LYS A 24 11.85 -5.91 -0.37
C LYS A 24 10.72 -6.83 0.08
N TRP A 25 10.96 -7.62 1.11
CA TRP A 25 9.93 -8.50 1.67
C TRP A 25 8.77 -7.70 2.28
N PHE A 26 9.07 -6.64 3.02
CA PHE A 26 8.06 -5.83 3.70
C PHE A 26 7.19 -5.06 2.70
N GLU A 27 7.77 -4.60 1.59
CA GLU A 27 7.02 -4.04 0.47
C GLU A 27 6.06 -5.06 -0.14
N ALA A 28 6.50 -6.29 -0.39
CA ALA A 28 5.63 -7.35 -0.88
C ALA A 28 4.52 -7.70 0.13
N PHE A 29 4.86 -7.86 1.40
CA PHE A 29 3.90 -8.10 2.48
C PHE A 29 2.86 -6.98 2.60
N ARG A 30 3.29 -5.73 2.43
CA ARG A 30 2.40 -4.56 2.41
C ARG A 30 1.53 -4.53 1.16
N ALA A 31 2.05 -4.98 0.02
CA ALA A 31 1.33 -5.00 -1.25
C ALA A 31 0.27 -6.11 -1.30
N ASP A 32 0.56 -7.30 -0.78
CA ASP A 32 -0.33 -8.47 -0.92
C ASP A 32 -1.55 -8.42 -0.01
N ASP A 33 -1.40 -8.05 1.28
CA ASP A 33 -2.52 -8.12 2.23
C ASP A 33 -2.99 -6.75 2.72
N MET A 34 -2.06 -5.85 3.05
CA MET A 34 -2.43 -4.57 3.66
C MET A 34 -2.99 -3.57 2.66
N TRP A 35 -2.51 -3.59 1.42
CA TRP A 35 -2.98 -2.70 0.37
C TRP A 35 -4.40 -3.01 -0.03
N ASP A 36 -4.73 -4.28 -0.27
CA ASP A 36 -6.11 -4.68 -0.58
C ASP A 36 -7.07 -4.34 0.56
N MET A 37 -6.70 -4.66 1.81
CA MET A 37 -7.50 -4.29 2.99
C MET A 37 -7.68 -2.77 3.13
N GLN A 38 -6.63 -1.99 2.87
CA GLN A 38 -6.67 -0.54 2.99
C GLN A 38 -7.49 0.10 1.86
N ILE A 39 -7.34 -0.38 0.61
CA ILE A 39 -8.15 0.04 -0.54
C ILE A 39 -9.61 -0.27 -0.27
N GLU A 40 -9.94 -1.46 0.25
CA GLU A 40 -11.31 -1.84 0.58
C GLU A 40 -11.89 -0.95 1.70
N ALA A 41 -11.10 -0.69 2.75
CA ALA A 41 -11.52 0.19 3.83
C ALA A 41 -11.72 1.65 3.36
N ASP A 42 -10.81 2.17 2.54
CA ASP A 42 -10.89 3.53 1.99
C ASP A 42 -12.05 3.66 0.99
N ALA A 43 -12.34 2.61 0.21
CA ALA A 43 -13.52 2.53 -0.65
C ALA A 43 -14.81 2.54 0.18
N LYS A 44 -14.90 1.71 1.23
CA LYS A 44 -16.06 1.71 2.16
C LYS A 44 -16.24 3.04 2.88
N ALA A 45 -15.14 3.74 3.17
CA ALA A 45 -15.16 5.06 3.78
C ALA A 45 -15.45 6.20 2.78
N GLY A 46 -15.66 5.90 1.49
CA GLY A 46 -15.96 6.87 0.44
C GLY A 46 -14.78 7.77 0.06
N ARG A 47 -13.56 7.45 0.50
CA ARG A 47 -12.36 8.28 0.26
C ARG A 47 -11.94 8.27 -1.20
N LEU A 48 -12.27 7.20 -1.91
CA LEU A 48 -11.95 7.01 -3.33
C LEU A 48 -13.03 7.56 -4.27
N ASP A 49 -14.20 7.96 -3.74
CA ASP A 49 -15.37 8.35 -4.55
C ASP A 49 -15.05 9.51 -5.50
N LYS A 50 -14.33 10.53 -5.03
CA LYS A 50 -13.93 11.67 -5.87
C LYS A 50 -13.03 11.26 -7.04
N LEU A 51 -12.16 10.26 -6.82
CA LEU A 51 -11.28 9.74 -7.86
C LEU A 51 -12.09 8.91 -8.86
N ALA A 52 -13.01 8.08 -8.37
CA ALA A 52 -13.91 7.28 -9.19
C ALA A 52 -14.81 8.17 -10.08
N GLU A 53 -15.46 9.19 -9.50
CA GLU A 53 -16.31 10.13 -10.25
C GLU A 53 -15.53 10.87 -11.32
N ARG A 54 -14.31 11.31 -11.01
CA ARG A 54 -13.43 11.94 -12.01
C ARG A 54 -13.08 10.97 -13.14
N ALA A 55 -12.70 9.74 -12.82
CA ALA A 55 -12.38 8.74 -13.83
C ALA A 55 -13.58 8.45 -14.74
N LEU A 56 -14.78 8.31 -14.16
CA LEU A 56 -16.02 8.12 -14.92
C LEU A 56 -16.33 9.31 -15.82
N ALA A 57 -16.10 10.55 -15.36
CA ALA A 57 -16.28 11.75 -16.17
C ALA A 57 -15.31 11.78 -17.37
N GLU A 58 -14.04 11.41 -17.18
CA GLU A 58 -13.05 11.32 -18.26
C GLU A 58 -13.41 10.25 -19.30
N VAL A 59 -13.89 9.08 -18.85
CA VAL A 59 -14.40 8.02 -19.73
C VAL A 59 -15.58 8.52 -20.56
N ARG A 60 -16.56 9.18 -19.92
CA ARG A 60 -17.73 9.75 -20.61
C ARG A 60 -17.34 10.86 -21.59
N ALA A 61 -16.29 11.62 -21.28
CA ALA A 61 -15.74 12.65 -22.15
C ALA A 61 -14.89 12.08 -23.30
N GLY A 62 -14.68 10.77 -23.39
CA GLY A 62 -13.82 10.14 -24.39
C GLY A 62 -12.34 10.47 -24.23
N ARG A 63 -11.92 10.93 -23.04
CA ARG A 63 -10.54 11.33 -22.72
C ARG A 63 -9.74 10.18 -22.12
N THR A 64 -9.88 9.00 -22.69
CA THR A 64 -9.16 7.78 -22.28
C THR A 64 -8.35 7.21 -23.44
N ARG A 65 -7.32 6.43 -23.10
CA ARG A 65 -6.51 5.69 -24.06
C ARG A 65 -6.72 4.18 -23.87
N PRO A 66 -6.51 3.36 -24.91
CA PRO A 66 -6.45 1.91 -24.75
C PRO A 66 -5.42 1.51 -23.69
N LEU A 67 -5.72 0.43 -22.97
CA LEU A 67 -4.83 -0.19 -21.98
C LEU A 67 -3.58 -0.77 -22.64
#